data_AF-A0A803MLS0-F1
#
_entry.id   AF-A0A803MLS0-F1
#
_cell.length_a   1.000
_cell.length_b   1.000
_cell.length_c   1.000
_cell.angle_alpha   90.00
_cell.angle_beta   90.00
_cell.angle_gamma   90.00
#
_symmetry.space_group_name_H-M   'P 1'
#
loop_
_entity.id
_entity.type
_entity.pdbx_description
1 polymer ?
#
loop_
_entity_poly.entity_id
_entity_poly.type
_entity_poly.pdbx_seq_one_letter_code
_entity_poly.pdbx_strand_id
1 'polypeptide(L)'
;MISVIIGMQLGVVDCFKSFDVGGNFTWRVPDGNDTEFFDHWAESQRFHIGDSLHFQYKNDSVLMVDKYGCYHCNKSNATATYTDGNTVIKLERPGYIYFISGNEDHCRKGQRLIVDVISPHSPPVAPPPGSHGQPPESPAPAAESPAPTAESPAPTAKPSSGSQLQVSALVGLVATSLFFV
;
A
#
# COMPACT_ATOMS: atom_id res chain seq x y z
N MET A 1 5.57 -55.86 -6.20
CA MET A 1 5.44 -54.70 -7.11
C MET A 1 5.18 -53.47 -6.25
N ILE A 2 5.78 -52.31 -6.56
CA ILE A 2 5.60 -51.08 -5.79
C ILE A 2 4.92 -50.06 -6.71
N SER A 3 3.66 -49.74 -6.43
CA SER A 3 2.90 -48.76 -7.22
C SER A 3 3.25 -47.34 -6.75
N VAL A 4 4.15 -46.68 -7.48
CA VAL A 4 4.42 -45.25 -7.27
C VAL A 4 3.26 -44.45 -7.90
N ILE A 5 2.30 -44.04 -7.08
CA ILE A 5 1.25 -43.10 -7.50
C ILE A 5 1.89 -41.73 -7.59
N ILE A 6 2.35 -41.36 -8.79
CA ILE A 6 2.82 -40.01 -9.09
C ILE A 6 1.59 -39.09 -9.06
N GLY A 7 1.41 -38.39 -7.95
CA GLY A 7 0.38 -37.36 -7.83
C GLY A 7 0.64 -36.24 -8.83
N MET A 8 -0.17 -36.17 -9.89
CA MET A 8 -0.17 -35.03 -10.80
C MET A 8 -0.73 -33.82 -10.06
N GLN A 9 0.16 -33.05 -9.43
CA GLN A 9 -0.19 -31.80 -8.76
C GLN A 9 -0.82 -30.86 -9.82
N LEU A 10 -2.13 -30.65 -9.73
CA LEU A 10 -2.83 -29.69 -10.59
C LEU A 10 -2.39 -28.28 -10.20
N GLY A 11 -1.35 -27.78 -10.87
CA GLY A 11 -0.90 -26.40 -10.73
C GLY A 11 -2.03 -25.46 -11.12
N VAL A 12 -2.41 -24.56 -10.20
CA VAL A 12 -3.34 -23.48 -10.50
C VAL A 12 -2.66 -22.55 -11.49
N VAL A 13 -3.28 -22.33 -12.65
CA VAL A 13 -2.78 -21.37 -13.63
C VAL A 13 -3.45 -20.03 -13.34
N ASP A 14 -2.76 -19.20 -12.54
CA ASP A 14 -3.22 -17.86 -12.22
C ASP A 14 -3.28 -17.00 -13.49
N CYS A 15 -4.50 -16.62 -13.89
CA CYS A 15 -4.75 -15.81 -15.08
C CYS A 15 -4.97 -14.36 -14.68
N PHE A 16 -3.95 -13.53 -14.88
CA PHE A 16 -4.02 -12.08 -14.61
C PHE A 16 -5.09 -11.42 -15.48
N LYS A 17 -5.91 -10.58 -14.84
CA LYS A 17 -7.05 -9.89 -15.43
C LYS A 17 -6.65 -8.46 -15.84
N SER A 18 -7.22 -7.98 -16.94
CA SER A 18 -7.25 -6.55 -17.26
C SER A 18 -8.63 -5.98 -16.92
N PHE A 19 -8.67 -4.80 -16.32
CA PHE A 19 -9.89 -4.09 -15.93
C PHE A 19 -9.95 -2.73 -16.62
N ASP A 20 -10.92 -2.54 -17.53
CA ASP A 20 -11.23 -1.24 -18.12
C ASP A 20 -11.81 -0.30 -17.06
N VAL A 21 -11.08 0.77 -16.73
CA VAL A 21 -11.44 1.69 -15.63
C VAL A 21 -12.70 2.48 -15.99
N GLY A 22 -13.74 2.34 -15.16
CA GLY A 22 -15.08 2.85 -15.42
C GLY A 22 -15.87 2.08 -16.49
N GLY A 23 -15.31 1.00 -17.04
CA GLY A 23 -15.90 0.23 -18.15
C GLY A 23 -16.25 1.14 -19.33
N ASN A 24 -17.51 1.09 -19.78
CA ASN A 24 -18.02 1.92 -20.89
C ASN A 24 -18.08 3.43 -20.58
N PHE A 25 -17.89 3.85 -19.32
CA PHE A 25 -17.77 5.28 -18.96
C PHE A 25 -16.37 5.83 -19.24
N THR A 26 -15.35 4.96 -19.24
CA THR A 26 -13.91 5.27 -19.38
C THR A 26 -13.38 6.24 -18.30
N TRP A 27 -12.10 6.63 -18.37
CA TRP A 27 -11.51 7.61 -17.45
C TRP A 27 -11.82 9.04 -17.92
N ARG A 28 -12.81 9.66 -17.27
CA ARG A 28 -13.30 11.02 -17.52
C ARG A 28 -14.05 11.53 -16.29
N VAL A 29 -14.42 12.81 -16.26
CA VAL A 29 -15.17 13.40 -15.15
C VAL A 29 -16.54 12.71 -15.00
N PRO A 30 -16.91 12.23 -13.80
CA PRO A 30 -18.27 11.78 -13.51
C PRO A 30 -19.32 12.87 -13.76
N ASP A 31 -20.57 12.46 -13.95
CA ASP A 31 -21.68 13.41 -13.95
C ASP A 31 -21.81 14.06 -12.56
N GLY A 32 -22.15 15.35 -12.50
CA GLY A 32 -22.08 16.17 -11.27
C GLY A 32 -23.02 15.77 -10.11
N ASN A 33 -23.73 14.66 -10.24
CA ASN A 33 -24.61 14.04 -9.24
C ASN A 33 -24.09 12.66 -8.77
N ASP A 34 -22.92 12.23 -9.26
CA ASP A 34 -22.28 10.93 -8.96
C ASP A 34 -20.75 11.08 -8.85
N THR A 35 -20.29 11.87 -7.88
CA THR A 35 -18.85 12.13 -7.66
C THR A 35 -18.09 10.93 -7.07
N GLU A 36 -18.77 9.82 -6.79
CA GLU A 36 -18.23 8.59 -6.19
C GLU A 36 -18.27 7.40 -7.18
N PHE A 37 -18.68 7.64 -8.44
CA PHE A 37 -18.74 6.66 -9.54
C PHE A 37 -17.54 5.70 -9.62
N PHE A 38 -16.31 6.22 -9.55
CA PHE A 38 -15.10 5.39 -9.63
C PHE A 38 -14.80 4.63 -8.34
N ASP A 39 -15.19 5.17 -7.19
CA ASP A 39 -15.06 4.51 -5.90
C ASP A 39 -16.04 3.31 -5.87
N HIS A 40 -17.31 3.49 -6.28
CA HIS A 40 -18.27 2.39 -6.48
C HIS A 40 -17.87 1.39 -7.58
N TRP A 41 -17.26 1.87 -8.68
CA TRP A 41 -16.69 0.98 -9.69
C TRP A 41 -15.59 0.10 -9.08
N ALA A 42 -14.70 0.64 -8.26
CA ALA A 42 -13.65 -0.13 -7.60
C ALA A 42 -14.22 -1.17 -6.61
N GLU A 43 -15.22 -0.79 -5.80
CA GLU A 43 -15.93 -1.67 -4.87
C GLU A 43 -16.59 -2.87 -5.56
N SER A 44 -16.98 -2.73 -6.83
CA SER A 44 -17.56 -3.81 -7.64
C SER A 44 -16.55 -4.84 -8.15
N GLN A 45 -15.25 -4.58 -8.05
CA GLN A 45 -14.17 -5.41 -8.60
C GLN A 45 -13.39 -6.14 -7.49
N ARG A 46 -12.50 -7.05 -7.90
CA ARG A 46 -11.49 -7.67 -7.02
C ARG A 46 -10.16 -7.77 -7.75
N PHE A 47 -9.22 -6.96 -7.29
CA PHE A 47 -7.89 -6.82 -7.87
C PHE A 47 -6.88 -7.67 -7.10
N HIS A 48 -6.00 -8.36 -7.81
CA HIS A 48 -4.95 -9.18 -7.24
C HIS A 48 -3.57 -8.75 -7.74
N ILE A 49 -2.50 -9.21 -7.07
CA ILE A 49 -1.14 -8.98 -7.55
C ILE A 49 -0.97 -9.56 -8.96
N GLY A 50 -0.52 -8.73 -9.91
CA GLY A 50 -0.29 -9.07 -11.31
C GLY A 50 -1.46 -8.73 -12.25
N ASP A 51 -2.65 -8.44 -11.73
CA ASP A 51 -3.75 -7.85 -12.52
C ASP A 51 -3.34 -6.46 -13.08
N SER A 52 -4.11 -5.94 -14.02
CA SER A 52 -3.83 -4.65 -14.69
C SER A 52 -5.06 -3.75 -14.78
N LEU A 53 -4.86 -2.45 -14.62
CA LEU A 53 -5.85 -1.40 -14.88
C LEU A 53 -5.60 -0.79 -16.26
N HIS A 54 -6.64 -0.68 -17.06
CA HIS A 54 -6.62 -0.06 -18.38
C HIS A 54 -7.40 1.25 -18.35
N PHE A 55 -6.68 2.38 -18.38
CA PHE A 55 -7.25 3.72 -18.37
C PHE A 55 -7.34 4.26 -19.81
N GLN A 56 -8.55 4.50 -20.27
CA GLN A 56 -8.81 5.12 -21.58
C GLN A 56 -9.37 6.54 -21.37
N TYR A 57 -8.73 7.57 -21.93
CA TYR A 57 -9.08 8.97 -21.68
C TYR A 57 -8.71 9.89 -22.86
N LYS A 58 -9.27 11.11 -22.86
CA LYS A 58 -9.03 12.13 -23.88
C LYS A 58 -8.89 13.51 -23.23
N ASN A 59 -7.86 14.27 -23.62
CA ASN A 59 -7.56 15.60 -23.09
C ASN A 59 -7.39 15.63 -21.56
N ASP A 60 -6.82 14.57 -20.99
CA ASP A 60 -6.62 14.38 -19.56
C ASP A 60 -5.34 13.54 -19.32
N SER A 61 -5.11 13.12 -18.08
CA SER A 61 -3.97 12.30 -17.64
C SER A 61 -4.34 11.46 -16.42
N VAL A 62 -3.55 10.42 -16.15
CA VAL A 62 -3.64 9.58 -14.94
C VAL A 62 -2.38 9.82 -14.11
N LEU A 63 -2.54 10.23 -12.86
CA LEU A 63 -1.43 10.40 -11.92
C LEU A 63 -1.58 9.38 -10.79
N MET A 64 -0.56 8.55 -10.56
CA MET A 64 -0.46 7.72 -9.37
C MET A 64 0.08 8.58 -8.23
N VAL A 65 -0.65 8.64 -7.12
CA VAL A 65 -0.38 9.54 -5.98
C VAL A 65 -0.39 8.78 -4.65
N ASP A 66 0.04 9.45 -3.60
CA ASP A 66 -0.17 8.97 -2.23
C ASP A 66 -1.63 9.20 -1.77
N LYS A 67 -1.96 8.73 -0.56
CA LYS A 67 -3.29 8.90 0.03
C LYS A 67 -3.69 10.38 0.12
N TYR A 68 -2.81 11.26 0.59
CA TYR A 68 -3.09 12.69 0.71
C TYR A 68 -3.31 13.33 -0.66
N GLY A 69 -2.48 12.98 -1.65
CA GLY A 69 -2.67 13.37 -3.04
C GLY A 69 -4.06 13.04 -3.58
N CYS A 70 -4.59 11.85 -3.25
CA CYS A 70 -5.92 11.43 -3.68
C CYS A 70 -7.06 12.24 -3.04
N TYR A 71 -7.13 12.30 -1.71
CA TYR A 71 -8.24 12.97 -1.01
C TYR A 71 -8.24 14.51 -1.18
N HIS A 72 -7.09 15.12 -1.45
CA HIS A 72 -6.96 16.57 -1.62
C HIS A 72 -6.68 17.02 -3.06
N CYS A 73 -6.70 16.10 -4.04
CA CYS A 73 -6.30 16.34 -5.44
C CYS A 73 -4.90 16.98 -5.60
N ASN A 74 -4.00 16.69 -4.66
CA ASN A 74 -2.65 17.25 -4.65
C ASN A 74 -1.72 16.40 -5.52
N LYS A 75 -1.13 17.05 -6.53
CA LYS A 75 -0.31 16.42 -7.57
C LYS A 75 1.20 16.56 -7.34
N SER A 76 1.62 17.27 -6.29
CA SER A 76 3.04 17.57 -6.02
C SER A 76 3.88 16.33 -5.68
N ASN A 77 3.24 15.28 -5.16
CA ASN A 77 3.88 14.00 -4.81
C ASN A 77 3.46 12.86 -5.77
N ALA A 78 3.13 13.17 -7.03
CA ALA A 78 2.82 12.17 -8.04
C ALA A 78 4.03 11.24 -8.27
N THR A 79 3.84 9.94 -8.03
CA THR A 79 4.85 8.89 -8.17
C THR A 79 4.97 8.44 -9.63
N ALA A 80 3.89 8.54 -10.40
CA ALA A 80 3.88 8.36 -11.85
C ALA A 80 2.82 9.26 -12.50
N THR A 81 3.05 9.64 -13.75
CA THR A 81 2.18 10.50 -14.55
C THR A 81 2.09 9.94 -15.97
N TYR A 82 0.88 9.73 -16.46
CA TYR A 82 0.60 9.16 -17.77
C TYR A 82 -0.28 10.12 -18.58
N THR A 83 0.12 10.38 -19.83
CA THR A 83 -0.51 11.38 -20.72
C THR A 83 -0.73 10.83 -22.14
N ASP A 84 -0.74 9.51 -22.30
CA ASP A 84 -0.83 8.81 -23.59
C ASP A 84 -2.28 8.57 -24.06
N GLY A 85 -3.27 8.77 -23.20
CA GLY A 85 -4.70 8.59 -23.50
C GLY A 85 -5.16 7.13 -23.48
N ASN A 86 -4.22 6.19 -23.44
CA ASN A 86 -4.43 4.76 -23.28
C ASN A 86 -3.28 4.20 -22.44
N THR A 87 -3.50 4.06 -21.13
CA THR A 87 -2.48 3.60 -20.18
C THR A 87 -2.86 2.24 -19.63
N VAL A 88 -1.90 1.30 -19.57
CA VAL A 88 -2.06 0.04 -18.84
C VAL A 88 -1.09 0.02 -17.64
N ILE A 89 -1.63 -0.09 -16.43
CA ILE A 89 -0.88 -0.06 -15.17
C ILE A 89 -1.00 -1.42 -14.48
N LYS A 90 0.12 -2.08 -14.20
CA LYS A 90 0.17 -3.37 -13.49
C LYS A 90 0.10 -3.19 -11.98
N LEU A 91 -0.62 -4.09 -11.32
CA LEU A 91 -0.83 -4.09 -9.87
C LEU A 91 0.22 -4.99 -9.21
N GLU A 92 1.47 -4.50 -9.13
CA GLU A 92 2.64 -5.31 -8.74
C GLU A 92 2.82 -5.51 -7.22
N ARG A 93 2.05 -4.81 -6.39
CA ARG A 93 2.15 -4.86 -4.92
C ARG A 93 0.76 -4.82 -4.27
N PRO A 94 0.57 -5.47 -3.11
CA PRO A 94 -0.71 -5.48 -2.41
C PRO A 94 -0.98 -4.17 -1.64
N GLY A 95 -2.25 -3.97 -1.28
CA GLY A 95 -2.76 -2.80 -0.56
C GLY A 95 -3.23 -1.68 -1.47
N TYR A 96 -3.51 -0.52 -0.86
CA TYR A 96 -4.13 0.62 -1.53
C TYR A 96 -3.18 1.36 -2.48
N ILE A 97 -3.59 1.47 -3.75
CA ILE A 97 -2.99 2.32 -4.78
C ILE A 97 -4.01 3.41 -5.16
N TYR A 98 -3.55 4.65 -5.31
CA TYR A 98 -4.41 5.81 -5.52
C TYR A 98 -4.09 6.50 -6.85
N PHE A 99 -5.14 6.87 -7.59
CA PHE A 99 -5.05 7.55 -8.88
C PHE A 99 -5.93 8.79 -8.93
N ILE A 100 -5.45 9.85 -9.56
CA ILE A 100 -6.23 11.09 -9.80
C ILE A 100 -6.04 11.60 -11.24
N SER A 101 -7.02 12.35 -11.75
CA SER A 101 -6.82 13.17 -12.95
C SER A 101 -5.70 14.19 -12.71
N GLY A 102 -4.89 14.44 -13.74
CA GLY A 102 -3.92 15.54 -13.70
C GLY A 102 -4.56 16.93 -13.72
N ASN A 103 -5.83 17.05 -14.12
CA ASN A 103 -6.60 18.26 -13.90
C ASN A 103 -7.21 18.29 -12.48
N GLU A 104 -6.98 19.38 -11.77
CA GLU A 104 -7.40 19.52 -10.37
C GLU A 104 -8.93 19.58 -10.24
N ASP A 105 -9.59 20.27 -11.16
CA ASP A 105 -11.05 20.41 -11.17
C ASP A 105 -11.75 19.12 -11.60
N HIS A 106 -11.08 18.23 -12.33
CA HIS A 106 -11.61 16.91 -12.68
C HIS A 106 -11.56 15.98 -11.46
N CYS A 107 -10.42 15.92 -10.78
CA CYS A 107 -10.28 15.19 -9.53
C CYS A 107 -11.29 15.67 -8.47
N ARG A 108 -11.46 17.00 -8.30
CA ARG A 108 -12.47 17.58 -7.39
C ARG A 108 -13.92 17.20 -7.74
N LYS A 109 -14.20 16.89 -9.00
CA LYS A 109 -15.52 16.43 -9.50
C LYS A 109 -15.66 14.90 -9.50
N GLY A 110 -14.75 14.17 -8.83
CA GLY A 110 -14.83 12.72 -8.67
C GLY A 110 -13.94 11.91 -9.60
N GLN A 111 -13.14 12.52 -10.49
CA GLN A 111 -12.18 11.78 -11.33
C GLN A 111 -10.91 11.41 -10.55
N ARG A 112 -11.10 10.51 -9.59
CA ARG A 112 -10.11 9.85 -8.74
C ARG A 112 -10.49 8.38 -8.64
N LEU A 113 -9.57 7.53 -8.18
CA LEU A 113 -9.80 6.10 -7.99
C LEU A 113 -8.93 5.57 -6.86
N ILE A 114 -9.53 4.76 -5.98
CA ILE A 114 -8.82 4.01 -4.94
C ILE A 114 -8.93 2.51 -5.25
N VAL A 115 -7.80 1.81 -5.30
CA VAL A 115 -7.73 0.38 -5.65
C VAL A 115 -7.06 -0.39 -4.53
N ASP A 116 -7.77 -1.31 -3.89
CA ASP A 116 -7.18 -2.25 -2.91
C ASP A 116 -6.72 -3.53 -3.63
N VAL A 117 -5.42 -3.80 -3.61
CA VAL A 117 -4.81 -4.95 -4.31
C VAL A 117 -4.62 -6.10 -3.32
N ILE A 118 -5.33 -7.20 -3.55
CA ILE A 118 -5.30 -8.37 -2.67
C ILE A 118 -4.06 -9.22 -2.98
N SER A 119 -3.27 -9.53 -1.97
CA SER A 119 -2.25 -10.59 -2.09
C SER A 119 -2.95 -11.96 -2.13
N PRO A 120 -2.62 -12.85 -3.08
CA PRO A 120 -3.06 -14.24 -2.98
C PRO A 120 -2.56 -14.81 -1.65
N HIS A 121 -3.47 -15.41 -0.89
CA HIS A 121 -3.13 -16.06 0.38
C HIS A 121 -2.68 -17.48 0.08
N SER A 122 -1.42 -17.82 0.38
CA SER A 122 -0.97 -19.20 0.32
C SER A 122 -1.89 -20.08 1.17
N PRO A 123 -2.42 -21.21 0.67
CA PRO A 123 -3.17 -22.13 1.50
C PRO A 123 -2.29 -22.59 2.68
N PRO A 124 -2.84 -22.71 3.90
CA PRO A 124 -2.04 -23.12 5.05
C PRO A 124 -1.44 -24.49 4.79
N VAL A 125 -0.11 -24.57 4.82
CA VAL A 125 0.62 -25.84 4.67
C VAL A 125 0.17 -26.76 5.81
N ALA A 126 -0.46 -27.88 5.46
CA ALA A 126 -0.90 -28.85 6.44
C ALA A 126 0.31 -29.33 7.26
N PRO A 127 0.20 -29.40 8.60
CA PRO A 127 1.31 -29.88 9.43
C PRO A 127 1.70 -31.30 9.01
N PRO A 128 3.01 -31.64 9.01
CA PRO A 128 3.45 -32.98 8.64
C PRO A 128 2.81 -34.01 9.58
N PRO A 129 2.46 -35.21 9.09
CA PRO A 129 1.79 -36.23 9.90
C PRO A 129 2.67 -36.62 11.09
N GLY A 130 2.19 -36.34 12.30
CA GLY A 130 2.93 -36.56 13.53
C GLY A 130 3.18 -38.05 13.81
N SER A 131 4.45 -38.44 13.88
CA SER A 131 4.84 -39.80 14.27
C SER A 131 4.65 -40.00 15.77
N HIS A 132 3.49 -40.52 16.18
CA HIS A 132 3.26 -40.97 17.55
C HIS A 132 3.86 -42.35 17.76
N GLY A 133 4.91 -42.47 18.59
CA GLY A 133 5.35 -43.78 19.08
C GLY A 133 6.77 -43.91 19.60
N GLN A 134 7.04 -43.42 20.81
CA GLN A 134 7.96 -44.12 21.72
C GLN A 134 7.52 -43.92 23.19
N PRO A 135 7.63 -44.94 24.08
CA PRO A 135 7.14 -44.83 25.46
C PRO A 135 8.00 -43.92 26.36
N PRO A 136 7.49 -43.48 27.53
CA PRO A 136 8.27 -42.78 28.52
C PRO A 136 9.12 -43.74 29.36
N GLU A 137 10.43 -43.48 29.46
CA GLU A 137 11.33 -44.08 30.47
C GLU A 137 11.62 -43.09 31.60
N SER A 138 11.76 -43.61 32.83
CA SER A 138 11.89 -42.84 34.08
C SER A 138 12.17 -43.81 35.25
N PRO A 139 12.87 -43.45 36.35
CA PRO A 139 13.69 -42.26 36.63
C PRO A 139 15.10 -42.55 37.24
N ALA A 140 15.89 -41.46 37.42
CA ALA A 140 16.92 -41.30 38.49
C ALA A 140 18.24 -42.14 38.36
N PRO A 141 19.32 -41.85 39.14
CA PRO A 141 19.49 -40.86 40.22
C PRO A 141 20.63 -39.83 40.01
N ALA A 142 20.95 -39.07 41.08
CA ALA A 142 21.64 -37.78 41.04
C ALA A 142 23.13 -37.78 41.47
N ALA A 143 23.86 -36.78 40.96
CA ALA A 143 25.01 -36.06 41.53
C ALA A 143 25.25 -34.80 40.66
N GLU A 144 25.77 -33.65 41.10
CA GLU A 144 26.01 -33.03 42.42
C GLU A 144 26.08 -31.50 42.17
N SER A 145 25.91 -30.66 43.18
CA SER A 145 26.10 -29.19 43.06
C SER A 145 27.46 -28.77 43.60
N PRO A 146 28.08 -27.70 43.05
CA PRO A 146 28.16 -26.50 43.89
C PRO A 146 27.89 -25.18 43.15
N ALA A 147 27.43 -24.17 43.91
CA ALA A 147 27.37 -22.76 43.50
C ALA A 147 28.74 -22.06 43.71
N PRO A 148 28.94 -20.86 43.11
CA PRO A 148 28.64 -19.60 43.80
C PRO A 148 27.75 -18.67 42.95
N THR A 149 26.81 -17.86 43.47
CA THR A 149 26.79 -16.83 44.54
C THR A 149 27.02 -15.39 44.00
N ALA A 150 25.91 -14.67 43.80
CA ALA A 150 25.77 -13.20 43.73
C ALA A 150 26.51 -12.48 42.55
N GLU A 151 26.19 -11.23 42.17
CA GLU A 151 25.28 -10.20 42.71
C GLU A 151 24.32 -9.61 41.64
N SER A 152 23.29 -8.90 42.10
CA SER A 152 22.51 -7.90 41.34
C SER A 152 22.86 -6.51 41.94
N PRO A 153 22.77 -5.36 41.23
CA PRO A 153 21.51 -4.95 40.62
C PRO A 153 21.58 -4.00 39.39
N ALA A 154 20.41 -3.68 38.84
CA ALA A 154 20.12 -2.41 38.13
C ALA A 154 19.48 -1.41 39.14
N PRO A 155 19.22 -0.11 38.83
CA PRO A 155 19.34 0.61 37.56
C PRO A 155 20.00 2.02 37.65
N THR A 156 20.07 2.73 36.53
CA THR A 156 20.12 4.21 36.52
C THR A 156 19.36 4.78 35.31
N ALA A 157 18.76 5.96 35.44
CA ALA A 157 17.93 6.57 34.39
C ALA A 157 18.12 8.09 34.24
N LYS A 158 18.16 8.58 32.98
CA LYS A 158 17.94 10.00 32.56
C LYS A 158 18.94 11.04 33.16
N PRO A 159 18.86 12.37 32.87
CA PRO A 159 18.02 13.14 31.91
C PRO A 159 18.83 14.11 30.99
N SER A 160 18.14 15.07 30.33
CA SER A 160 18.65 16.27 29.62
C SER A 160 19.31 16.03 28.24
N SER A 161 19.29 16.93 27.25
CA SER A 161 18.70 18.27 27.04
C SER A 161 18.59 18.55 25.51
N GLY A 162 17.86 19.51 24.92
CA GLY A 162 16.85 20.46 25.45
C GLY A 162 16.84 21.82 24.71
N SER A 163 15.96 21.99 23.70
CA SER A 163 15.77 23.22 22.87
C SER A 163 16.95 23.61 21.96
N GLN A 164 16.80 24.34 20.84
CA GLN A 164 15.91 25.47 20.54
C GLN A 164 15.29 25.50 19.13
N LEU A 165 14.23 26.30 18.98
CA LEU A 165 13.55 26.61 17.72
C LEU A 165 13.99 28.00 17.22
N GLN A 166 14.66 28.10 16.06
CA GLN A 166 15.08 29.41 15.51
C GLN A 166 13.96 30.06 14.71
N VAL A 167 13.32 31.08 15.30
CA VAL A 167 12.37 31.97 14.61
C VAL A 167 13.11 33.20 14.11
N SER A 168 13.44 33.23 12.81
CA SER A 168 14.10 34.37 12.18
C SER A 168 13.11 35.47 11.81
N ALA A 169 12.96 36.48 12.68
CA ALA A 169 12.24 37.70 12.37
C ALA A 169 13.13 38.66 11.55
N LEU A 170 12.62 39.14 10.40
CA LEU A 170 13.21 40.27 9.66
C LEU A 170 12.23 41.44 9.68
N VAL A 171 12.57 42.47 10.46
CA VAL A 171 11.86 43.75 10.49
C VAL A 171 12.59 44.73 9.57
N GLY A 172 11.90 45.29 8.58
CA GLY A 172 12.50 46.14 7.55
C GLY A 172 11.71 47.42 7.28
N LEU A 173 12.18 48.53 7.85
CA LEU A 173 11.80 49.92 7.50
C LEU A 173 13.06 50.62 6.97
N VAL A 174 13.00 51.64 6.11
CA VAL A 174 11.85 52.43 5.58
C VAL A 174 11.87 52.37 4.03
N ALA A 175 11.31 53.22 3.16
CA ALA A 175 10.80 54.60 3.23
C ALA A 175 9.70 54.89 2.19
N THR A 176 9.08 56.07 2.28
CA THR A 176 8.16 56.64 1.28
C THR A 176 8.90 57.38 0.16
N SER A 177 8.38 57.32 -1.07
CA SER A 177 8.53 58.38 -2.08
C SER A 177 7.34 58.38 -3.04
N LEU A 178 6.63 59.51 -3.12
CA LEU A 178 5.74 59.85 -4.25
C LEU A 178 6.61 60.35 -5.41
N PHE A 179 6.20 60.12 -6.68
CA PHE A 179 6.31 61.12 -7.76
C PHE A 179 5.43 60.72 -8.96
N PHE A 180 5.20 61.67 -9.87
CA PHE A 180 4.23 61.61 -10.97
C PHE A 180 4.89 61.16 -12.29
N VAL A 181 4.13 60.45 -13.13
CA VAL A 181 3.76 60.80 -14.52
C VAL A 181 2.61 59.90 -14.97
#